data_AF-A0A849HXF0-F1
#
_entry.id   AF-A0A849HXF0-F1
#
_cell.length_a   1.000
_cell.length_b   1.000
_cell.length_c   1.000
_cell.angle_alpha   90.00
_cell.angle_beta   90.00
_cell.angle_gamma   90.00
#
_symmetry.space_group_name_H-M   'P 1'
#
loop_
_entity.id
_entity.type
_entity.pdbx_description
1 polymer ?
#
loop_
_entity_poly.entity_id
_entity_poly.type
_entity_poly.pdbx_seq_one_letter_code
_entity_poly.pdbx_strand_id
1 'polypeptide(L)'
;IQQGLTREVFNNPGSAAAAQLLGFENVWEAEGASYAIRAADIALAETGMPATVLSARGHGAGLRLECAGPAARFVVHLEAGGRERFAPGAEVFLQPDPLKLKRLG
;
A
#
# COMPACT_ATOMS: atom_id res chain seq x y z
N ILE A 1 11.19 -18.99 9.73
CA ILE A 1 9.76 -19.31 9.95
C ILE A 1 9.45 -18.91 11.39
N GLN A 2 8.69 -17.84 11.59
CA GLN A 2 8.46 -17.25 12.91
C GLN A 2 7.29 -17.99 13.59
N GLN A 3 7.49 -18.45 14.82
CA GLN A 3 6.46 -19.13 15.62
C GLN A 3 5.89 -18.14 16.65
N GLY A 4 4.61 -17.80 16.51
CA GLY A 4 3.85 -16.92 17.40
C GLY A 4 2.35 -17.17 17.22
N LEU A 5 1.52 -16.72 18.17
CA LEU A 5 0.06 -16.92 18.13
C LEU A 5 -0.50 -16.39 16.80
N THR A 6 -1.41 -17.12 16.15
CA THR A 6 -1.89 -16.86 14.77
C THR A 6 -2.31 -15.40 14.50
N ARG A 7 -2.79 -14.66 15.52
CA ARG A 7 -3.13 -13.21 15.41
C ARG A 7 -1.93 -12.27 15.43
N GLU A 8 -0.83 -12.63 16.08
CA GLU A 8 0.37 -11.79 16.21
C GLU A 8 1.19 -11.79 14.92
N VAL A 9 1.34 -12.97 14.31
CA VAL A 9 1.98 -13.11 12.99
C VAL A 9 1.20 -12.33 11.93
N PHE A 10 -0.14 -12.40 11.97
CA PHE A 10 -1.00 -11.74 10.97
C PHE A 10 -0.93 -10.22 10.97
N ASN A 11 -0.67 -9.62 12.14
CA ASN A 11 -0.70 -8.17 12.32
C ASN A 11 0.69 -7.53 12.31
N ASN A 12 1.77 -8.28 12.59
CA ASN A 12 3.13 -7.77 12.64
C ASN A 12 4.08 -8.73 11.91
N PRO A 13 4.15 -8.69 10.57
CA PRO A 13 5.11 -9.50 9.82
C PRO A 13 6.55 -9.17 10.20
N GLY A 14 7.37 -10.19 10.49
CA GLY A 14 8.81 -10.03 10.76
C GLY A 14 9.70 -10.01 9.51
N SER A 15 9.14 -10.06 8.30
CA SER A 15 9.91 -9.94 7.05
C SER A 15 9.01 -9.55 5.87
N ALA A 16 9.61 -9.08 4.77
CA ALA A 16 8.90 -8.75 3.53
C ALA A 16 8.13 -9.95 2.96
N ALA A 17 8.74 -11.14 2.98
CA ALA A 17 8.09 -12.37 2.53
C ALA A 17 6.88 -12.74 3.40
N ALA A 18 6.99 -12.57 4.73
CA ALA A 18 5.87 -12.79 5.63
C ALA A 18 4.75 -11.76 5.39
N ALA A 19 5.09 -10.49 5.17
CA ALA A 19 4.11 -9.44 4.89
C ALA A 19 3.28 -9.75 3.63
N GLN A 20 3.94 -10.16 2.54
CA GLN A 20 3.25 -10.52 1.29
C GLN A 20 2.27 -11.69 1.47
N LEU A 21 2.67 -12.74 2.21
CA LEU A 21 1.79 -13.87 2.53
C LEU A 21 0.58 -13.49 3.39
N LEU A 22 0.69 -12.39 4.14
CA LEU A 22 -0.36 -11.87 5.02
C LEU A 22 -1.22 -10.78 4.37
N GLY A 23 -1.08 -10.60 3.05
CA GLY A 23 -1.89 -9.67 2.26
C GLY A 23 -1.43 -8.22 2.36
N PHE A 24 -0.17 -7.95 2.70
CA PHE A 24 0.42 -6.63 2.53
C PHE A 24 0.93 -6.49 1.09
N GLU A 25 0.20 -5.77 0.25
CA GLU A 25 0.59 -5.57 -1.15
C GLU A 25 1.72 -4.54 -1.32
N ASN A 26 1.90 -3.64 -0.34
CA ASN A 26 2.89 -2.58 -0.39
C ASN A 26 4.00 -2.88 0.59
N VAL A 27 5.20 -3.10 0.06
CA VAL A 27 6.44 -3.24 0.84
C VAL A 27 7.52 -2.39 0.20
N TRP A 28 8.20 -1.56 0.98
CA TRP A 28 9.26 -0.68 0.48
C TRP A 28 10.30 -0.39 1.57
N GLU A 29 11.46 0.08 1.14
CA GLU A 29 12.51 0.57 2.03
C GLU A 29 12.50 2.10 2.06
N ALA A 30 12.61 2.66 3.27
CA ALA A 30 12.76 4.09 3.50
C ALA A 30 13.63 4.29 4.74
N GLU A 31 14.54 5.27 4.71
CA GLU A 31 15.35 5.65 5.90
C GLU A 31 16.09 4.48 6.58
N GLY A 32 16.51 3.48 5.79
CA GLY A 32 17.19 2.29 6.31
C GLY A 32 16.29 1.29 7.04
N ALA A 33 14.96 1.41 6.91
CA ALA A 33 13.99 0.47 7.43
C ALA A 33 13.07 -0.05 6.31
N SER A 34 12.63 -1.30 6.45
CA SER A 34 11.58 -1.86 5.60
C SER A 34 10.20 -1.55 6.20
N TYR A 35 9.23 -1.23 5.36
CA TYR A 35 7.86 -0.95 5.74
C TYR A 35 6.89 -1.83 4.95
N ALA A 36 5.75 -2.17 5.57
CA ALA A 36 4.65 -2.84 4.92
C ALA A 36 3.30 -2.18 5.27
N ILE A 37 2.42 -2.04 4.29
CA ILE A 37 1.02 -1.65 4.49
C ILE A 37 0.10 -2.35 3.47
N ARG A 38 -1.16 -2.55 3.81
CA ARG A 38 -2.17 -3.10 2.89
C ARG A 38 -2.65 -2.02 1.92
N ALA A 39 -3.09 -2.41 0.74
CA ALA A 39 -3.60 -1.47 -0.27
C ALA A 39 -4.84 -0.69 0.19
N ALA A 40 -5.68 -1.28 1.03
CA ALA A 40 -6.88 -0.63 1.59
C ALA A 40 -6.57 0.37 2.72
N ASP A 41 -5.35 0.34 3.25
CA ASP A 41 -4.92 1.20 4.35
C ASP A 41 -4.10 2.41 3.86
N ILE A 42 -4.11 2.66 2.55
CA ILE A 42 -3.55 3.85 1.91
C ILE A 42 -4.70 4.68 1.35
N ALA A 43 -4.79 5.94 1.78
CA ALA A 43 -5.73 6.90 1.22
C ALA A 43 -5.07 7.76 0.13
N LEU A 44 -5.89 8.37 -0.72
CA LEU A 44 -5.45 9.51 -1.53
C LEU A 44 -5.77 10.82 -0.79
N ALA A 45 -4.84 11.75 -0.83
CA ALA A 45 -4.98 13.04 -0.18
C ALA A 45 -4.42 14.18 -1.05
N GLU A 46 -4.56 15.42 -0.57
CA GLU A 46 -3.97 16.60 -1.21
C GLU A 46 -2.47 16.74 -0.94
N THR A 47 -1.97 16.05 0.09
CA THR A 47 -0.56 16.03 0.49
C THR A 47 -0.16 14.63 0.92
N GLY A 48 1.14 14.35 0.97
CA GLY A 48 1.68 13.04 1.35
C GLY A 48 2.82 12.60 0.45
N MET A 49 2.94 11.29 0.25
CA MET A 49 3.96 10.73 -0.63
C MET A 49 3.53 10.91 -2.09
N PRO A 50 4.28 11.67 -2.91
CA PRO A 50 3.91 11.87 -4.31
C PRO A 50 3.99 10.54 -5.07
N ALA A 51 3.01 10.28 -5.93
CA ALA A 51 3.03 9.12 -6.81
C ALA A 51 2.34 9.41 -8.14
N THR A 52 2.74 8.69 -9.18
CA THR A 52 2.13 8.77 -10.50
C THR A 52 1.30 7.52 -10.76
N VAL A 53 0.04 7.69 -11.14
CA VAL A 53 -0.83 6.56 -11.51
C VAL A 53 -0.28 5.86 -12.74
N LEU A 54 -0.04 4.56 -12.66
CA LEU A 54 0.37 3.70 -13.77
C LEU A 54 -0.84 3.04 -14.41
N SER A 55 -1.78 2.56 -13.59
CA SER A 55 -3.03 1.98 -14.09
C SER A 55 -4.15 2.06 -13.05
N ALA A 56 -5.38 2.08 -13.54
CA ALA A 56 -6.60 2.06 -12.74
C ALA A 56 -7.54 0.96 -13.25
N ARG A 57 -7.91 0.01 -12.38
CA ARG A 57 -8.78 -1.13 -12.73
C ARG A 57 -9.90 -1.25 -11.72
N GLY A 58 -11.10 -1.64 -12.15
CA GLY A 58 -12.19 -1.95 -11.23
C GLY A 58 -11.83 -3.14 -10.33
N HIS A 59 -12.19 -3.07 -9.06
CA HIS A 59 -11.95 -4.12 -8.07
C HIS A 59 -13.12 -4.18 -7.08
N GLY A 60 -14.00 -5.19 -7.25
CA GLY A 60 -15.26 -5.27 -6.51
C GLY A 60 -16.14 -4.05 -6.81
N ALA A 61 -16.61 -3.37 -5.75
CA ALA A 61 -17.34 -2.11 -5.85
C ALA A 61 -16.43 -0.88 -6.03
N GLY A 62 -15.10 -1.05 -5.91
CA GLY A 62 -14.13 0.02 -5.89
C GLY A 62 -13.13 -0.01 -7.05
N LEU A 63 -12.00 0.66 -6.84
CA LEU A 63 -10.93 0.81 -7.82
C LEU A 63 -9.60 0.37 -7.22
N ARG A 64 -8.84 -0.43 -7.95
CA ARG A 64 -7.44 -0.73 -7.67
C ARG A 64 -6.55 0.14 -8.54
N LEU A 65 -5.73 0.97 -7.90
CA LEU A 65 -4.70 1.77 -8.53
C LEU A 65 -3.34 1.11 -8.37
N GLU A 66 -2.55 1.14 -9.42
CA GLU A 66 -1.10 0.93 -9.35
C GLU A 66 -0.43 2.28 -9.56
N CYS A 67 0.47 2.66 -8.66
CA CYS A 67 1.15 3.95 -8.69
C CYS A 67 2.67 3.76 -8.62
N ALA A 68 3.44 4.58 -9.32
CA ALA A 68 4.88 4.72 -9.12
C ALA A 68 5.12 5.79 -8.05
N GLY A 69 5.61 5.39 -6.87
CA GLY A 69 6.07 6.30 -5.84
C GLY A 69 7.60 6.44 -5.85
N PRO A 70 8.18 7.29 -4.99
CA PRO A 70 9.61 7.58 -4.97
C PRO A 70 10.47 6.38 -4.56
N ALA A 71 9.96 5.51 -3.69
CA ALA A 71 10.71 4.36 -3.16
C ALA A 71 10.32 3.03 -3.80
N ALA A 72 9.09 2.91 -4.31
CA ALA A 72 8.55 1.64 -4.82
C ALA A 72 7.30 1.86 -5.68
N ARG A 73 6.81 0.76 -6.26
CA ARG A 73 5.45 0.71 -6.79
C ARG A 73 4.46 0.46 -5.65
N PHE A 74 3.34 1.16 -5.70
CA PHE A 74 2.27 1.06 -4.73
C PHE A 74 0.98 0.55 -5.37
N VAL A 75 0.22 -0.23 -4.60
CA VAL A 75 -1.12 -0.69 -4.88
C VAL A 75 -2.05 -0.02 -3.89
N VAL A 76 -3.13 0.60 -4.36
CA VAL A 76 -4.12 1.29 -3.53
C VAL A 76 -5.52 0.80 -3.88
N HIS A 77 -6.34 0.51 -2.88
CA HIS A 77 -7.75 0.17 -3.06
C HIS A 77 -8.63 1.33 -2.59
N LEU A 78 -9.40 1.89 -3.52
CA LEU A 78 -10.37 2.95 -3.25
C LEU A 78 -11.77 2.37 -3.23
N GLU A 79 -12.53 2.66 -2.17
CA GLU A 79 -13.92 2.19 -2.06
C GLU A 79 -14.87 2.89 -3.04
N ALA A 80 -14.54 4.12 -3.45
CA ALA A 80 -15.30 4.90 -4.42
C ALA A 80 -14.39 5.80 -5.26
N GLY A 81 -14.75 6.00 -6.53
CA GLY A 81 -14.03 6.87 -7.45
C GLY A 81 -14.27 6.50 -8.91
N GLY A 82 -14.44 7.53 -9.74
CA GLY A 82 -14.52 7.36 -11.18
C GLY A 82 -13.15 7.03 -11.78
N ARG A 83 -13.05 5.97 -12.58
CA ARG A 83 -11.80 5.57 -13.25
C ARG A 83 -11.21 6.71 -14.10
N GLU A 84 -12.07 7.56 -14.63
CA GLU A 84 -11.74 8.75 -15.41
C GLU A 84 -10.87 9.76 -14.65
N ARG A 85 -10.94 9.80 -13.31
CA ARG A 85 -10.10 10.68 -12.49
C ARG A 85 -8.66 10.17 -12.34
N PHE A 86 -8.42 8.89 -12.62
CA PHE A 86 -7.15 8.21 -12.37
C PHE A 86 -6.58 7.63 -13.67
N ALA A 87 -6.45 8.48 -14.68
CA ALA A 87 -5.77 8.12 -15.92
C ALA A 87 -4.27 7.84 -15.65
N PRO A 88 -3.63 6.93 -16.39
CA PRO A 88 -2.18 6.78 -16.36
C PRO A 88 -1.47 8.12 -16.59
N GLY A 89 -0.46 8.41 -15.76
CA GLY A 89 0.24 9.69 -15.74
C GLY A 89 -0.33 10.72 -14.77
N ALA A 90 -1.52 10.50 -14.20
CA ALA A 90 -2.08 11.41 -13.20
C ALA A 90 -1.22 11.43 -11.93
N GLU A 91 -0.99 12.61 -11.38
CA GLU A 91 -0.30 12.79 -10.10
C GLU A 91 -1.28 12.68 -8.94
N VAL A 92 -0.88 11.94 -7.92
CA VAL A 92 -1.64 11.75 -6.68
C VAL A 92 -0.70 11.78 -5.48
N PHE A 93 -1.24 12.07 -4.30
CA PHE A 93 -0.52 11.89 -3.05
C PHE A 93 -1.08 10.71 -2.28
N LEU A 94 -0.20 9.78 -1.93
CA LEU A 94 -0.50 8.61 -1.12
C LEU A 94 -0.31 8.96 0.35
N GLN A 95 -1.32 8.66 1.15
CA GLN A 95 -1.29 8.84 2.61
C GLN A 95 -1.51 7.48 3.28
N PRO A 96 -0.42 6.75 3.61
CA PRO A 96 -0.51 5.54 4.43
C PRO A 96 -1.07 5.86 5.82
N ASP A 97 -1.98 5.04 6.34
CA ASP A 97 -2.44 5.15 7.72
C ASP A 97 -1.28 4.82 8.69
N PRO A 98 -0.81 5.79 9.50
CA PRO A 98 0.35 5.59 10.37
C PRO A 98 0.10 4.56 11.47
N LEU A 99 -1.16 4.29 11.85
CA LEU A 99 -1.50 3.28 12.86
C LEU A 99 -1.45 1.85 12.31
N LYS A 100 -1.54 1.71 10.99
CA LYS A 100 -1.56 0.42 10.29
C LYS A 100 -0.25 0.12 9.56
N LEU A 101 0.58 1.13 9.35
CA LEU A 101 1.93 1.00 8.83
C LEU A 101 2.78 0.09 9.73
N LYS A 102 3.40 -0.93 9.13
CA LYS A 102 4.27 -1.87 9.84
C LYS A 102 5.70 -1.62 9.46
N ARG A 103 6.54 -1.32 10.45
CA ARG A 103 8.00 -1.39 10.29
C ARG A 103 8.42 -2.85 10.41
N LEU A 104 9.06 -3.36 9.38
CA LEU A 104 9.64 -4.69 9.35
C LEU A 104 11.06 -4.62 9.93
N GLY A 105 11.38 -5.56 10.83
CA GLY A 105 12.65 -5.61 11.56
C GLY A 105 12.89 -7.01 12.11
#